data_AF-A0A1Y2VJQ4-F1
#
_entry.id   AF-A0A1Y2VJQ4-F1
#
_cell.length_a   1.000
_cell.length_b   1.000
_cell.length_c   1.000
_cell.angle_alpha   90.00
_cell.angle_beta   90.00
_cell.angle_gamma   90.00
#
_symmetry.space_group_name_H-M   'P 1'
#
loop_
_entity.id
_entity.type
_entity.pdbx_description
1 polymer ?
#
loop_
_entity_poly.entity_id
_entity_poly.type
_entity_poly.pdbx_seq_one_letter_code
_entity_poly.pdbx_strand_id
1 'polypeptide(L)'
;MAEIRQRKGKGPAKEEYRTAIVEELDTSESDAPAPKPKRKQSAKELINEEESYSPWLDILRVLSFLIVASCGLSYLVSGGESFTWNLRAPPKYMQLDWWKAQLRGPIYLTPAELAQYDGTDESKPIYLAINGTIYDVTSNRRTYGPGGSYRFFAGADAARSYITGCFAEDRTPDLRGVEEMFLPLDDPAVDSHWSAAELAALKEQELKEAREKAHEALAHWVRFFENSPKYPKVGYVKKDKDWLDKEPRKKLCETAAKGRKPRKIPGSEEE
;
A
#
# COMPACT_ATOMS: atom_id res chain seq x y z
N MET A 1 33.80 -61.68 18.31
CA MET A 1 35.26 -61.77 18.14
C MET A 1 35.70 -60.56 17.33
N ALA A 2 36.68 -59.83 17.86
CA ALA A 2 37.31 -58.72 17.18
C ALA A 2 38.15 -59.24 16.01
N GLU A 3 38.17 -58.52 14.89
CA GLU A 3 39.25 -58.69 13.92
C GLU A 3 39.80 -57.35 13.46
N ILE A 4 41.09 -57.23 13.77
CA ILE A 4 42.02 -56.14 13.59
C ILE A 4 42.24 -55.90 12.09
N ARG A 5 42.25 -54.64 11.64
CA ARG A 5 43.02 -54.28 10.45
C ARG A 5 43.82 -52.99 10.63
N GLN A 6 45.10 -53.15 10.36
CA GLN A 6 46.21 -52.25 10.63
C GLN A 6 46.25 -51.02 9.71
N ARG A 7 46.95 -50.00 10.22
CA ARG A 7 47.28 -48.69 9.65
C ARG A 7 48.34 -48.72 8.54
N LYS A 8 48.25 -47.77 7.61
CA LYS A 8 49.32 -46.93 7.00
C LYS A 8 48.65 -46.04 5.95
N GLY A 9 48.94 -44.78 5.69
CA GLY A 9 49.93 -43.80 6.16
C GLY A 9 49.62 -42.51 5.39
N LYS A 10 49.85 -41.36 6.02
CA LYS A 10 49.45 -40.00 5.62
C LYS A 10 50.37 -39.41 4.53
N GLY A 11 49.81 -38.68 3.56
CA GLY A 11 50.55 -37.81 2.62
C GLY A 11 49.58 -36.95 1.79
N PRO A 12 49.92 -35.68 1.45
CA PRO A 12 48.94 -34.58 1.45
C PRO A 12 48.32 -34.22 0.09
N ALA A 13 47.30 -33.36 0.20
CA ALA A 13 46.35 -32.86 -0.79
C ALA A 13 46.96 -32.30 -2.09
N LYS A 14 46.28 -32.60 -3.22
CA LYS A 14 46.46 -31.93 -4.51
C LYS A 14 45.24 -31.03 -4.76
N GLU A 15 45.51 -29.75 -4.98
CA GLU A 15 44.58 -28.77 -5.55
C GLU A 15 44.30 -29.10 -7.01
N GLU A 16 43.02 -29.10 -7.39
CA GLU A 16 42.54 -29.25 -8.76
C GLU A 16 42.60 -27.89 -9.48
N TYR A 17 43.34 -27.85 -10.59
CA TYR A 17 43.41 -26.71 -11.50
C TYR A 17 42.24 -26.77 -12.48
N ARG A 18 41.54 -25.64 -12.65
CA ARG A 18 40.42 -25.49 -13.58
C ARG A 18 40.93 -25.31 -15.01
N THR A 19 40.29 -26.06 -15.89
CA THR A 19 40.48 -26.23 -17.34
C THR A 19 40.57 -24.94 -18.15
N ALA A 20 41.60 -24.84 -19.00
CA ALA A 20 41.68 -23.93 -20.13
C ALA A 20 41.07 -24.61 -21.36
N ILE A 21 40.12 -23.93 -22.01
CA ILE A 21 39.55 -24.34 -23.30
C ILE A 21 40.50 -23.85 -24.40
N VAL A 22 40.88 -24.78 -25.26
CA VAL A 22 41.68 -24.60 -26.46
C VAL A 22 40.74 -24.18 -27.60
N GLU A 23 41.10 -23.13 -28.32
CA GLU A 23 40.52 -22.81 -29.64
C GLU A 23 41.67 -22.81 -30.65
N GLU A 24 41.43 -23.48 -31.77
CA GLU A 24 42.41 -24.03 -32.71
C GLU A 24 43.19 -22.97 -33.50
N LEU A 25 44.48 -23.24 -33.70
CA LEU A 25 45.34 -22.55 -34.66
C LEU A 25 45.07 -23.08 -36.08
N ASP A 26 44.71 -22.19 -36.99
CA ASP A 26 44.82 -22.42 -38.43
C ASP A 26 46.06 -21.66 -38.95
N THR A 27 47.12 -22.41 -39.23
CA THR A 27 48.36 -21.91 -39.85
C THR A 27 48.30 -22.12 -41.36
N SER A 28 48.12 -21.05 -42.13
CA SER A 28 48.65 -20.98 -43.49
C SER A 28 49.66 -19.84 -43.56
N GLU A 29 50.90 -20.25 -43.81
CA GLU A 29 52.11 -19.45 -43.89
C GLU A 29 52.32 -19.03 -45.36
N SER A 30 52.34 -17.72 -45.65
CA SER A 30 53.17 -17.15 -46.72
C SER A 30 53.07 -15.62 -46.76
N ASP A 31 54.24 -14.99 -46.74
CA ASP A 31 54.56 -13.58 -46.98
C ASP A 31 54.21 -12.54 -45.90
N ALA A 32 55.23 -12.22 -45.12
CA ALA A 32 55.30 -11.03 -44.29
C ALA A 32 55.46 -9.76 -45.15
N PRO A 33 54.56 -8.77 -45.06
CA PRO A 33 54.94 -7.38 -45.23
C PRO A 33 55.40 -6.84 -43.87
N ALA A 34 56.53 -6.15 -43.89
CA ALA A 34 57.13 -5.43 -42.75
C ALA A 34 56.08 -4.73 -41.84
N PRO A 35 56.32 -4.64 -40.52
CA PRO A 35 55.37 -3.99 -39.61
C PRO A 35 55.16 -2.54 -40.04
N LYS A 36 53.95 -2.22 -40.51
CA LYS A 36 53.53 -0.83 -40.70
C LYS A 36 53.70 -0.11 -39.36
N PRO A 37 54.30 1.09 -39.33
CA PRO A 37 54.48 1.81 -38.09
C PRO A 37 53.10 2.05 -37.48
N LYS A 38 52.92 1.68 -36.21
CA LYS A 38 51.77 2.13 -35.43
C LYS A 38 51.73 3.64 -35.58
N ARG A 39 50.69 4.15 -36.26
CA ARG A 39 50.42 5.57 -36.35
C ARG A 39 50.32 6.05 -34.91
N LYS A 40 51.37 6.74 -34.44
CA LYS A 40 51.31 7.47 -33.18
C LYS A 40 50.11 8.38 -33.33
N GLN A 41 49.03 8.11 -32.59
CA GLN A 41 47.95 9.07 -32.48
C GLN A 41 48.60 10.39 -32.09
N SER A 42 48.39 11.40 -32.93
CA SER A 42 49.04 12.68 -32.71
C SER A 42 48.55 13.21 -31.36
N ALA A 43 49.38 13.95 -30.63
CA ALA A 43 48.95 14.60 -29.39
C ALA A 43 47.65 15.40 -29.61
N LYS A 44 47.43 15.94 -30.82
CA LYS A 44 46.19 16.58 -31.24
C LYS A 44 44.95 15.67 -31.24
N GLU A 45 45.08 14.38 -31.55
CA GLU A 45 43.97 13.42 -31.56
C GLU A 45 43.58 13.01 -30.13
N LEU A 46 44.57 12.87 -29.23
CA LEU A 46 44.34 12.67 -27.79
C LEU A 46 43.77 13.93 -27.12
N ILE A 47 44.25 15.12 -27.51
CA ILE A 47 43.70 16.41 -27.04
C ILE A 47 42.24 16.58 -27.51
N ASN A 48 41.89 16.12 -28.72
CA ASN A 48 40.52 16.22 -29.22
C ASN A 48 39.55 15.24 -28.53
N GLU A 49 40.03 14.08 -28.06
CA GLU A 49 39.27 13.18 -27.18
C GLU A 49 39.16 13.73 -25.75
N GLU A 50 40.19 14.42 -25.24
CA GLU A 50 40.16 15.15 -23.95
C GLU A 50 39.28 16.43 -24.01
N GLU A 51 39.13 17.04 -25.18
CA GLU A 51 38.27 18.20 -25.48
C GLU A 51 36.91 17.81 -26.05
N SER A 52 36.37 16.62 -25.70
CA SER A 52 34.99 16.28 -26.06
C SER A 52 34.00 17.17 -25.31
N TYR A 53 33.81 18.39 -25.82
CA TYR A 53 32.85 19.38 -25.38
C TYR A 53 31.48 18.73 -25.31
N SER A 54 30.96 18.57 -24.10
CA SER A 54 29.63 18.02 -23.85
C SER A 54 28.73 19.17 -23.42
N PRO A 55 27.93 19.73 -24.34
CA PRO A 55 26.95 20.77 -24.02
C PRO A 55 26.05 20.37 -22.84
N TRP A 56 25.77 19.07 -22.69
CA TRP A 56 25.01 18.53 -21.56
C TRP A 56 25.70 18.70 -20.22
N LEU A 57 27.02 18.52 -20.15
CA LEU A 57 27.77 18.75 -18.91
C LEU A 57 27.79 20.24 -18.55
N ASP A 58 27.91 21.13 -19.54
CA ASP A 58 27.87 22.58 -19.29
C ASP A 58 26.48 23.07 -18.90
N ILE A 59 25.43 22.58 -19.54
CA ILE A 59 24.03 22.82 -19.13
C ILE A 59 23.82 22.32 -17.70
N LEU A 60 24.27 21.11 -17.37
CA LEU A 60 24.14 20.55 -16.02
C LEU A 60 24.92 21.38 -14.99
N ARG A 61 26.14 21.83 -15.31
CA ARG A 61 26.94 22.72 -14.45
C ARG A 61 26.24 24.04 -14.21
N VAL A 62 25.76 24.72 -15.25
CA VAL A 62 25.05 26.00 -15.13
C VAL A 62 23.75 25.83 -14.33
N LEU A 63 22.96 24.79 -14.62
CA LEU A 63 21.74 24.51 -13.85
C LEU A 63 22.05 24.20 -12.38
N SER A 64 23.09 23.41 -12.09
CA SER A 64 23.50 23.14 -10.71
C SER A 64 23.93 24.41 -9.98
N PHE A 65 24.66 25.31 -10.66
CA PHE A 65 25.08 26.59 -10.09
C PHE A 65 23.87 27.48 -9.81
N LEU A 66 22.93 27.58 -10.75
CA LEU A 66 21.70 28.35 -10.57
C LEU A 66 20.81 27.80 -9.45
N ILE A 67 20.72 26.47 -9.30
CA ILE A 67 19.99 25.84 -8.19
C ILE A 67 20.66 26.18 -6.87
N VAL A 68 21.98 26.01 -6.75
CA VAL A 68 22.73 26.33 -5.52
C VAL A 68 22.64 27.82 -5.18
N ALA A 69 22.79 28.70 -6.18
CA ALA A 69 22.65 30.14 -6.01
C ALA A 69 21.23 30.54 -5.58
N SER A 70 20.20 29.93 -6.17
CA SER A 70 18.79 30.14 -5.78
C SER A 70 18.51 29.66 -4.35
N CYS A 71 19.01 28.48 -3.96
CA CYS A 71 18.90 27.98 -2.59
C CYS A 71 19.65 28.86 -1.58
N GLY A 72 20.85 29.32 -1.92
CA GLY A 72 21.64 30.23 -1.09
C GLY A 72 20.96 31.59 -0.92
N LEU A 73 20.42 32.15 -2.01
CA LEU A 73 19.67 33.41 -1.97
C LEU A 73 18.39 33.28 -1.15
N SER A 74 17.64 32.18 -1.33
CA SER A 74 16.48 31.85 -0.49
C SER A 74 16.83 31.81 0.99
N TYR A 75 17.94 31.15 1.34
CA TYR A 75 18.39 31.01 2.72
C TYR A 75 18.75 32.38 3.32
N LEU A 76 19.47 33.22 2.58
CA LEU A 76 19.81 34.58 3.00
C LEU A 76 18.57 35.47 3.16
N VAL A 77 17.63 35.42 2.22
CA VAL A 77 16.38 36.21 2.26
C VAL A 77 15.44 35.73 3.37
N SER A 78 15.43 34.44 3.67
CA SER A 78 14.59 33.83 4.71
C SER A 78 15.21 33.88 6.11
N GLY A 79 16.30 34.63 6.32
CA GLY A 79 16.96 34.70 7.63
C GLY A 79 17.51 33.36 8.14
N GLY A 80 17.80 32.43 7.24
CA GLY A 80 18.30 31.08 7.56
C GLY A 80 17.22 30.01 7.76
N GLU A 81 15.94 30.32 7.53
CA GLU A 81 14.86 29.37 7.81
C GLU A 81 14.52 28.43 6.65
N SER A 82 14.86 28.76 5.39
CA SER A 82 14.45 27.94 4.25
C SER A 82 15.37 28.00 3.02
N PHE A 83 15.64 26.84 2.43
CA PHE A 83 16.42 26.69 1.18
C PHE A 83 15.54 26.71 -0.09
N THR A 84 14.22 26.68 0.06
CA THR A 84 13.25 26.58 -1.04
C THR A 84 12.17 27.65 -0.90
N TRP A 85 12.57 28.91 -0.83
CA TRP A 85 11.71 30.11 -0.85
C TRP A 85 10.50 30.05 0.09
N ASN A 86 10.71 29.51 1.29
CA ASN A 86 9.70 29.32 2.33
C ASN A 86 8.38 28.69 1.83
N LEU A 87 8.46 27.74 0.88
CA LEU A 87 7.32 26.93 0.49
C LEU A 87 6.77 26.16 1.71
N ARG A 88 5.73 26.71 2.34
CA ARG A 88 5.08 26.13 3.54
C ARG A 88 4.47 24.75 3.31
N ALA A 89 4.25 24.36 2.04
CA ALA A 89 3.75 23.04 1.65
C ALA A 89 4.38 22.62 0.30
N PRO A 90 5.58 22.01 0.29
CA PRO A 90 6.20 21.57 -0.95
C PRO A 90 5.39 20.43 -1.59
N PRO A 91 5.38 20.33 -2.94
CA PRO A 91 4.70 19.26 -3.64
C PRO A 91 5.26 17.89 -3.24
N LYS A 92 4.42 16.84 -3.27
CA LYS A 92 4.71 15.50 -2.71
C LYS A 92 6.04 14.90 -3.20
N TYR A 93 6.38 15.09 -4.48
CA TYR A 93 7.62 14.56 -5.06
C TYR A 93 8.90 15.25 -4.54
N MET A 94 8.80 16.39 -3.85
CA MET A 94 9.94 17.00 -3.16
C MET A 94 10.09 16.49 -1.72
N GLN A 95 9.08 15.80 -1.18
CA GLN A 95 9.10 15.28 0.17
C GLN A 95 9.83 13.93 0.17
N LEU A 96 10.95 13.84 0.90
CA LEU A 96 11.72 12.61 1.05
C LEU A 96 10.87 11.45 1.55
N ASP A 97 9.88 11.71 2.40
CA ASP A 97 9.03 10.67 2.98
C ASP A 97 8.06 10.06 1.95
N TRP A 98 7.65 10.82 0.93
CA TRP A 98 6.87 10.30 -0.18
C TRP A 98 7.66 9.27 -1.00
N TRP A 99 8.92 9.58 -1.34
CA TRP A 99 9.79 8.63 -2.04
C TRP A 99 10.14 7.42 -1.19
N LYS A 100 10.40 7.61 0.10
CA LYS A 100 10.62 6.50 1.05
C LYS A 100 9.40 5.60 1.12
N ALA A 101 8.19 6.15 1.16
CA ALA A 101 6.97 5.36 1.14
C ALA A 101 6.83 4.56 -0.16
N GLN A 102 7.11 5.18 -1.31
CA GLN A 102 7.02 4.52 -2.61
C GLN A 102 8.04 3.37 -2.77
N LEU A 103 9.26 3.53 -2.23
CA LEU A 103 10.32 2.53 -2.32
C LEU A 103 10.20 1.38 -1.32
N ARG A 104 9.50 1.57 -0.19
CA ARG A 104 9.38 0.55 0.87
C ARG A 104 8.35 -0.54 0.57
N GLY A 105 7.54 -0.39 -0.47
CA GLY A 105 6.47 -1.33 -0.79
C GLY A 105 5.32 -1.34 0.23
N PRO A 106 4.30 -2.18 0.02
CA PRO A 106 3.15 -2.24 0.92
C PRO A 106 3.53 -2.87 2.26
N ILE A 107 3.12 -2.23 3.36
CA ILE A 107 3.24 -2.82 4.70
C ILE A 107 2.16 -3.90 4.89
N TYR A 108 2.46 -4.90 5.71
CA TYR A 108 1.50 -5.94 6.04
C TYR A 108 1.45 -6.12 7.55
N LEU A 109 0.37 -5.66 8.18
CA LEU A 109 0.20 -5.64 9.62
C LEU A 109 -0.90 -6.61 10.07
N THR A 110 -0.68 -7.34 11.14
CA THR A 110 -1.75 -8.08 11.84
C THR A 110 -2.70 -7.10 12.54
N PRO A 111 -3.93 -7.50 12.92
CA PRO A 111 -4.83 -6.64 13.69
C PRO A 111 -4.21 -6.13 14.99
N ALA A 112 -3.39 -6.95 15.65
CA ALA A 112 -2.70 -6.57 16.88
C ALA A 112 -1.57 -5.54 16.65
N GLU A 113 -0.85 -5.65 15.53
CA GLU A 113 0.14 -4.64 15.13
C GLU A 113 -0.53 -3.34 14.69
N LEU A 114 -1.63 -3.43 13.92
CA LEU A 114 -2.40 -2.27 13.47
C LEU A 114 -2.93 -1.47 14.67
N ALA A 115 -3.37 -2.13 15.74
CA ALA A 115 -3.87 -1.49 16.96
C ALA A 115 -2.86 -0.55 17.63
N GLN A 116 -1.56 -0.70 17.35
CA GLN A 116 -0.51 0.18 17.89
C GLN A 116 -0.42 1.54 17.18
N TYR A 117 -1.15 1.71 16.07
CA TYR A 117 -1.18 2.92 15.23
C TYR A 117 -2.51 3.68 15.40
N ASP A 118 -3.01 3.73 16.64
CA ASP A 118 -4.26 4.42 17.01
C ASP A 118 -4.09 5.94 17.23
N GLY A 119 -2.86 6.44 17.17
CA GLY A 119 -2.51 7.84 17.35
C GLY A 119 -2.33 8.28 18.80
N THR A 120 -2.32 7.36 19.77
CA THR A 120 -1.94 7.67 21.16
C THR A 120 -0.47 8.04 21.28
N ASP A 121 0.39 7.40 20.50
CA ASP A 121 1.81 7.72 20.39
C ASP A 121 2.05 8.77 19.28
N GLU A 122 2.49 9.97 19.66
CA GLU A 122 2.78 11.07 18.74
C GLU A 122 3.94 10.78 17.77
N SER A 123 4.85 9.88 18.14
CA SER A 123 5.97 9.49 17.29
C SER A 123 5.55 8.56 16.15
N LYS A 124 4.37 7.94 16.25
CA LYS A 124 3.86 6.99 15.27
C LYS A 124 2.82 7.61 14.34
N PRO A 125 2.76 7.15 13.07
CA PRO A 125 1.66 7.50 12.18
C PRO A 125 0.35 6.90 12.69
N ILE A 126 -0.76 7.43 12.20
CA ILE A 126 -2.11 6.93 12.48
C ILE A 126 -2.57 6.14 11.26
N TYR A 127 -2.89 4.88 11.48
CA TYR A 127 -3.39 4.00 10.45
C TYR A 127 -4.84 3.63 10.68
N LEU A 128 -5.54 3.44 9.57
CA LEU A 128 -6.91 3.00 9.50
C LEU A 128 -6.98 1.89 8.46
N ALA A 129 -7.69 0.80 8.74
CA ALA A 129 -8.03 -0.18 7.73
C ALA A 129 -9.51 -0.15 7.36
N ILE A 130 -9.77 -0.34 6.06
CA ILE A 130 -11.10 -0.62 5.53
C ILE A 130 -11.00 -1.74 4.51
N ASN A 131 -11.79 -2.80 4.73
CA ASN A 131 -11.84 -3.98 3.89
C ASN A 131 -10.44 -4.59 3.67
N GLY A 132 -9.66 -4.70 4.75
CA GLY A 132 -8.30 -5.24 4.73
C GLY A 132 -7.23 -4.33 4.12
N THR A 133 -7.55 -3.14 3.59
CA THR A 133 -6.56 -2.19 3.05
C THR A 133 -6.26 -1.11 4.08
N ILE A 134 -4.96 -0.83 4.31
CA ILE A 134 -4.47 0.13 5.29
C ILE A 134 -4.18 1.48 4.62
N TYR A 135 -4.70 2.55 5.22
CA TYR A 135 -4.53 3.95 4.80
C TYR A 135 -3.86 4.76 5.90
N ASP A 136 -3.00 5.70 5.51
CA ASP A 136 -2.40 6.67 6.41
C ASP A 136 -3.32 7.89 6.59
N VAL A 137 -3.78 8.09 7.81
CA VAL A 137 -4.65 9.21 8.20
C VAL A 137 -3.95 10.21 9.12
N THR A 138 -2.62 10.13 9.25
CA THR A 138 -1.78 11.01 10.08
C THR A 138 -1.95 12.48 9.72
N SER A 139 -2.19 12.78 8.43
CA SER A 139 -2.45 14.14 7.93
C SER A 139 -3.65 14.82 8.60
N ASN A 140 -4.57 14.05 9.20
CA ASN A 140 -5.74 14.57 9.91
C ASN A 140 -5.84 14.03 11.34
N ARG A 141 -4.74 14.15 12.08
CA ARG A 141 -4.63 13.73 13.49
C ARG A 141 -5.69 14.34 14.41
N ARG A 142 -6.19 15.54 14.13
CA ARG A 142 -7.30 16.16 14.88
C ARG A 142 -8.60 15.35 14.84
N THR A 143 -8.86 14.66 13.72
CA THR A 143 -10.11 13.90 13.52
C THR A 143 -9.96 12.44 13.94
N TYR A 144 -8.84 11.81 13.62
CA TYR A 144 -8.60 10.39 13.86
C TYR A 144 -7.76 10.09 15.11
N GLY A 145 -7.01 11.06 15.63
CA GLY A 145 -6.22 10.89 16.84
C GLY A 145 -7.07 10.95 18.12
N PRO A 146 -6.42 10.83 19.29
CA PRO A 146 -7.08 10.91 20.59
C PRO A 146 -7.95 12.17 20.73
N GLY A 147 -9.18 12.01 21.21
CA GLY A 147 -10.15 13.10 21.34
C GLY A 147 -10.88 13.51 20.05
N GLY A 148 -10.47 12.99 18.89
CA GLY A 148 -11.18 13.20 17.63
C GLY A 148 -12.48 12.39 17.53
N SER A 149 -13.45 12.87 16.76
CA SER A 149 -14.75 12.19 16.57
C SER A 149 -14.64 10.86 15.81
N TYR A 150 -13.56 10.66 15.05
CA TYR A 150 -13.32 9.49 14.21
C TYR A 150 -12.23 8.59 14.81
N ARG A 151 -11.86 8.80 16.08
CA ARG A 151 -10.81 8.05 16.80
C ARG A 151 -11.03 6.54 16.85
N PHE A 152 -12.29 6.10 16.77
CA PHE A 152 -12.62 4.68 16.81
C PHE A 152 -12.12 3.91 15.58
N PHE A 153 -11.89 4.60 14.48
CA PHE A 153 -11.38 4.00 13.26
C PHE A 153 -9.86 3.76 13.34
N ALA A 154 -9.14 4.60 14.08
CA ALA A 154 -7.69 4.49 14.21
C ALA A 154 -7.27 3.15 14.83
N GLY A 155 -6.24 2.55 14.25
CA GLY A 155 -5.66 1.27 14.65
C GLY A 155 -6.55 0.04 14.44
N ALA A 156 -7.66 0.15 13.70
CA ALA A 156 -8.57 -0.97 13.50
C ALA A 156 -8.98 -1.12 12.03
N ASP A 157 -9.39 -2.34 11.66
CA ASP A 157 -10.18 -2.55 10.45
C ASP A 157 -11.65 -2.36 10.79
N ALA A 158 -12.20 -1.25 10.33
CA ALA A 158 -13.50 -0.76 10.76
C ALA A 158 -14.57 -0.87 9.67
N ALA A 159 -14.37 -1.76 8.69
CA ALA A 159 -15.26 -1.93 7.53
C ALA A 159 -16.75 -2.04 7.92
N ARG A 160 -17.08 -2.81 8.97
CA ARG A 160 -18.46 -2.97 9.44
C ARG A 160 -19.06 -1.64 9.91
N SER A 161 -18.34 -0.89 10.74
CA SER A 161 -18.82 0.38 11.29
C SER A 161 -19.07 1.49 10.25
N TYR A 162 -18.39 1.46 9.11
CA TYR A 162 -18.67 2.38 7.99
C TYR A 162 -20.04 2.15 7.36
N ILE A 163 -20.57 0.93 7.47
CA ILE A 163 -21.89 0.57 6.97
C ILE A 163 -22.93 0.79 8.07
N THR A 164 -22.69 0.26 9.27
CA THR A 164 -23.68 0.28 10.36
C THR A 164 -23.82 1.65 11.04
N GLY A 165 -22.83 2.54 10.89
CA GLY A 165 -22.79 3.83 11.60
C GLY A 165 -22.44 3.72 13.09
N CYS A 166 -22.18 2.51 13.59
CA CYS A 166 -21.86 2.23 14.99
C CYS A 166 -20.34 2.19 15.20
N PHE A 167 -19.74 3.38 15.30
CA PHE A 167 -18.28 3.53 15.23
C PHE A 167 -17.52 2.92 16.40
N ALA A 168 -18.08 2.94 17.62
CA ALA A 168 -17.40 2.42 18.79
C ALA A 168 -17.53 0.89 18.90
N GLU A 169 -18.71 0.36 18.58
CA GLU A 169 -19.05 -1.04 18.77
C GLU A 169 -18.55 -1.90 17.59
N ASP A 170 -18.72 -1.45 16.34
CA ASP A 170 -18.46 -2.25 15.13
C ASP A 170 -17.06 -2.03 14.54
N ARG A 171 -16.04 -1.96 15.40
CA ARG A 171 -14.62 -1.90 15.03
C ARG A 171 -14.09 -3.27 14.55
N THR A 172 -14.74 -3.85 13.56
CA THR A 172 -14.41 -5.17 12.98
C THR A 172 -14.60 -5.18 11.47
N PRO A 173 -13.85 -6.02 10.73
CA PRO A 173 -14.12 -6.27 9.32
C PRO A 173 -15.21 -7.32 9.06
N ASP A 174 -15.80 -7.95 10.08
CA ASP A 174 -16.85 -8.94 9.88
C ASP A 174 -18.14 -8.29 9.35
N LEU A 175 -18.51 -8.59 8.11
CA LEU A 175 -19.70 -8.05 7.45
C LEU A 175 -20.93 -8.96 7.57
N ARG A 176 -20.83 -10.13 8.21
CA ARG A 176 -21.97 -11.05 8.34
C ARG A 176 -23.12 -10.39 9.11
N GLY A 177 -24.32 -10.45 8.56
CA GLY A 177 -25.53 -9.89 9.18
C GLY A 177 -25.66 -8.37 9.04
N VAL A 178 -24.77 -7.69 8.31
CA VAL A 178 -24.92 -6.26 8.01
C VAL A 178 -26.08 -6.02 7.04
N GLU A 179 -26.39 -7.01 6.18
CA GLU A 179 -27.56 -6.98 5.30
C GLU A 179 -28.87 -6.81 6.06
N GLU A 180 -28.95 -7.28 7.31
CA GLU A 180 -30.13 -7.13 8.17
C GLU A 180 -30.50 -5.66 8.41
N MET A 181 -29.55 -4.74 8.31
CA MET A 181 -29.80 -3.29 8.42
C MET A 181 -30.67 -2.76 7.27
N PHE A 182 -30.56 -3.36 6.09
CA PHE A 182 -31.30 -2.95 4.90
C PHE A 182 -32.59 -3.74 4.71
N LEU A 183 -32.82 -4.78 5.52
CA LEU A 183 -34.05 -5.55 5.51
C LEU A 183 -35.18 -4.81 6.24
N PRO A 184 -36.40 -4.78 5.67
CA PRO A 184 -37.57 -4.33 6.39
C PRO A 184 -37.81 -5.10 7.70
N LEU A 185 -38.52 -4.50 8.63
CA LEU A 185 -39.01 -5.19 9.83
C LEU A 185 -40.22 -6.05 9.45
N ASP A 186 -40.25 -7.28 9.97
CA ASP A 186 -41.40 -8.16 9.87
C ASP A 186 -42.48 -7.65 10.84
N ASP A 187 -43.63 -7.27 10.29
CA ASP A 187 -44.82 -6.84 11.05
C ASP A 187 -45.99 -7.75 10.64
N PRO A 188 -46.58 -8.54 11.55
CA PRO A 188 -47.70 -9.42 11.24
C PRO A 188 -48.90 -8.73 10.59
N ALA A 189 -49.16 -7.45 10.91
CA ALA A 189 -50.25 -6.70 10.31
C ALA A 189 -49.98 -6.43 8.82
N VAL A 190 -48.77 -5.99 8.51
CA VAL A 190 -48.36 -5.68 7.14
C VAL A 190 -48.16 -6.95 6.32
N ASP A 191 -47.49 -7.95 6.88
CA ASP A 191 -47.18 -9.22 6.20
C ASP A 191 -48.44 -10.02 5.83
N SER A 192 -49.58 -9.77 6.50
CA SER A 192 -50.86 -10.41 6.20
C SER A 192 -51.46 -10.04 4.83
N HIS A 193 -50.95 -8.98 4.20
CA HIS A 193 -51.40 -8.55 2.87
C HIS A 193 -50.91 -9.44 1.71
N TRP A 194 -49.94 -10.33 1.96
CA TRP A 194 -49.43 -11.28 0.95
C TRP A 194 -49.77 -12.71 1.31
N SER A 195 -49.88 -13.59 0.30
CA SER A 195 -49.88 -15.02 0.55
C SER A 195 -48.50 -15.50 1.03
N ALA A 196 -48.43 -16.64 1.73
CA ALA A 196 -47.18 -17.16 2.25
C ALA A 196 -46.11 -17.42 1.16
N ALA A 197 -46.54 -17.84 -0.03
CA ALA A 197 -45.63 -18.08 -1.16
C ALA A 197 -45.10 -16.76 -1.76
N GLU A 198 -45.97 -15.76 -1.91
CA GLU A 198 -45.57 -14.42 -2.38
C GLU A 198 -44.64 -13.74 -1.38
N LEU A 199 -44.94 -13.82 -0.08
CA LEU A 199 -44.11 -13.27 0.98
C LEU A 199 -42.72 -13.91 0.99
N ALA A 200 -42.63 -15.24 0.81
CA ALA A 200 -41.35 -15.92 0.74
C ALA A 200 -40.51 -15.46 -0.46
N ALA A 201 -41.13 -15.32 -1.64
CA ALA A 201 -40.46 -14.80 -2.83
C ALA A 201 -40.01 -13.33 -2.65
N LEU A 202 -40.85 -12.50 -2.02
CA LEU A 202 -40.53 -11.11 -1.70
C LEU A 202 -39.33 -11.03 -0.75
N LYS A 203 -39.33 -11.82 0.35
CA LYS A 203 -38.21 -11.86 1.30
C LYS A 203 -36.89 -12.30 0.65
N GLU A 204 -36.94 -13.20 -0.34
CA GLU A 204 -35.74 -13.59 -1.09
C GLU A 204 -35.20 -12.42 -1.94
N GLN A 205 -36.09 -11.67 -2.60
CA GLN A 205 -35.71 -10.47 -3.37
C GLN A 205 -35.15 -9.37 -2.45
N GLU A 206 -35.83 -9.06 -1.35
CA GLU A 206 -35.40 -8.10 -0.33
C GLU A 206 -34.00 -8.45 0.20
N LEU A 207 -33.73 -9.72 0.43
CA LEU A 207 -32.42 -10.18 0.90
C LEU A 207 -31.32 -10.04 -0.14
N LYS A 208 -31.62 -10.25 -1.43
CA LYS A 208 -30.66 -9.99 -2.52
C LYS A 208 -30.34 -8.50 -2.60
N GLU A 209 -31.36 -7.65 -2.63
CA GLU A 209 -31.17 -6.19 -2.64
C GLU A 209 -30.45 -5.68 -1.40
N ALA A 210 -30.76 -6.22 -0.22
CA ALA A 210 -30.12 -5.84 1.03
C ALA A 210 -28.61 -6.17 1.02
N ARG A 211 -28.23 -7.32 0.44
CA ARG A 211 -26.82 -7.69 0.24
C ARG A 211 -26.11 -6.75 -0.74
N GLU A 212 -26.78 -6.39 -1.83
CA GLU A 212 -26.24 -5.43 -2.80
C GLU A 212 -26.05 -4.05 -2.17
N LYS A 213 -27.06 -3.53 -1.46
CA LYS A 213 -26.99 -2.25 -0.73
C LYS A 213 -25.86 -2.25 0.31
N ALA A 214 -25.69 -3.34 1.07
CA ALA A 214 -24.58 -3.48 2.02
C ALA A 214 -23.22 -3.45 1.33
N HIS A 215 -23.10 -4.15 0.18
CA HIS A 215 -21.88 -4.14 -0.61
C HIS A 215 -21.57 -2.76 -1.19
N GLU A 216 -22.57 -2.08 -1.76
CA GLU A 216 -22.43 -0.74 -2.33
C GLU A 216 -22.06 0.30 -1.28
N ALA A 217 -22.67 0.22 -0.09
CA ALA A 217 -22.33 1.11 1.03
C ALA A 217 -20.86 0.98 1.43
N LEU A 218 -20.32 -0.25 1.50
CA LEU A 218 -18.90 -0.45 1.77
C LEU A 218 -18.03 0.03 0.59
N ALA A 219 -18.43 -0.31 -0.63
CA ALA A 219 -17.70 0.05 -1.85
C ALA A 219 -17.57 1.57 -2.00
N HIS A 220 -18.60 2.33 -1.63
CA HIS A 220 -18.56 3.79 -1.58
C HIS A 220 -17.40 4.30 -0.70
N TRP A 221 -17.26 3.78 0.52
CA TRP A 221 -16.18 4.18 1.43
C TRP A 221 -14.81 3.69 0.98
N VAL A 222 -14.72 2.47 0.44
CA VAL A 222 -13.47 1.95 -0.14
C VAL A 222 -13.00 2.87 -1.27
N ARG A 223 -13.88 3.22 -2.22
CA ARG A 223 -13.57 4.16 -3.32
C ARG A 223 -13.19 5.54 -2.81
N PHE A 224 -13.81 6.02 -1.73
CA PHE A 224 -13.44 7.30 -1.11
C PHE A 224 -11.97 7.28 -0.66
N PHE A 225 -11.54 6.24 0.05
CA PHE A 225 -10.15 6.15 0.52
C PHE A 225 -9.16 5.86 -0.61
N GLU A 226 -9.51 4.97 -1.55
CA GLU A 226 -8.65 4.66 -2.70
C GLU A 226 -8.37 5.87 -3.59
N ASN A 227 -9.39 6.69 -3.84
CA ASN A 227 -9.25 7.86 -4.72
C ASN A 227 -8.81 9.13 -3.98
N SER A 228 -8.71 9.09 -2.64
CA SER A 228 -8.36 10.27 -1.86
C SER A 228 -6.85 10.55 -1.90
N PRO A 229 -6.41 11.71 -2.41
CA PRO A 229 -5.00 12.09 -2.31
C PRO A 229 -4.58 12.41 -0.87
N LYS A 230 -5.53 12.57 0.06
CA LYS A 230 -5.29 12.93 1.46
C LYS A 230 -4.87 11.72 2.32
N TYR A 231 -5.33 10.53 1.95
CA TYR A 231 -5.14 9.30 2.72
C TYR A 231 -4.44 8.27 1.84
N PRO A 232 -3.12 8.31 1.71
CA PRO A 232 -2.40 7.38 0.85
C PRO A 232 -2.55 5.95 1.39
N LYS A 233 -2.74 5.00 0.48
CA LYS A 233 -2.66 3.57 0.77
C LYS A 233 -1.24 3.21 1.16
N VAL A 234 -1.09 2.53 2.28
CA VAL A 234 0.22 2.09 2.80
C VAL A 234 0.40 0.59 2.78
N GLY A 235 -0.67 -0.20 2.82
CA GLY A 235 -0.53 -1.63 3.00
C GLY A 235 -1.83 -2.41 3.14
N TYR A 236 -1.72 -3.60 3.72
CA TYR A 236 -2.83 -4.52 3.93
C TYR A 236 -2.80 -5.18 5.32
N VAL A 237 -3.98 -5.58 5.79
CA VAL A 237 -4.14 -6.29 7.05
C VAL A 237 -3.94 -7.80 6.82
N LYS A 238 -3.02 -8.40 7.58
CA LYS A 238 -2.78 -9.85 7.60
C LYS A 238 -3.79 -10.53 8.52
N LYS A 239 -4.59 -11.43 7.97
CA LYS A 239 -5.48 -12.31 8.72
C LYS A 239 -5.31 -13.75 8.22
N ASP A 240 -5.56 -14.71 9.11
CA ASP A 240 -5.70 -16.11 8.72
C ASP A 240 -6.85 -16.26 7.73
N LYS A 241 -6.85 -17.29 6.88
CA LYS A 241 -7.97 -17.52 5.94
C LYS A 241 -9.28 -17.84 6.66
N ASP A 242 -9.19 -18.61 7.75
CA ASP A 242 -10.35 -19.11 8.51
C ASP A 242 -10.69 -18.21 9.71
N TRP A 243 -10.24 -16.96 9.71
CA TRP A 243 -10.45 -16.03 10.82
C TRP A 243 -11.95 -15.80 11.12
N LEU A 244 -12.79 -15.86 10.10
CA LEU A 244 -14.23 -15.62 10.19
C LEU A 244 -14.97 -16.74 10.97
N ASP A 245 -14.47 -17.97 10.88
CA ASP A 245 -15.06 -19.12 11.57
C ASP A 245 -14.66 -19.19 13.05
N LYS A 246 -13.52 -18.57 13.41
CA LYS A 246 -13.04 -18.47 14.79
C LYS A 246 -13.82 -17.45 15.62
N GLU A 247 -14.41 -16.45 14.97
CA GLU A 247 -15.13 -15.36 15.63
C GLU A 247 -16.65 -15.59 15.62
N PRO A 248 -17.33 -15.37 16.77
CA PRO A 248 -18.78 -15.48 16.82
C PRO A 248 -19.43 -14.42 15.92
N ARG A 249 -20.52 -14.79 15.24
CA ARG A 249 -21.28 -13.84 14.42
C ARG A 249 -21.77 -12.69 15.29
N LYS A 250 -21.38 -11.48 14.92
CA LYS A 250 -21.79 -10.27 15.61
C LYS A 250 -23.22 -9.88 15.22
N LYS A 251 -24.04 -9.56 16.24
CA LYS A 251 -25.39 -9.02 16.02
C LYS A 251 -25.30 -7.60 15.47
N LEU A 252 -26.39 -7.14 14.85
CA LEU A 252 -26.51 -5.75 14.45
C LEU A 252 -26.52 -4.85 15.69
N CYS A 253 -25.83 -3.71 15.63
CA CYS A 253 -25.86 -2.74 16.72
C CYS A 253 -27.27 -2.14 16.88
N GLU A 254 -27.61 -1.68 18.09
CA GLU A 254 -28.96 -1.17 18.37
C GLU A 254 -29.35 0.01 17.49
N THR A 255 -28.42 0.93 17.22
CA THR A 255 -28.68 2.11 16.40
C THR A 255 -29.08 1.72 14.98
N ALA A 256 -28.34 0.79 14.37
CA ALA A 256 -28.67 0.28 13.03
C ALA A 256 -29.96 -0.55 13.04
N ALA A 257 -30.21 -1.33 14.10
CA ALA A 257 -31.45 -2.09 14.24
C ALA A 257 -32.69 -1.19 14.35
N LYS A 258 -32.61 -0.08 15.11
CA LYS A 258 -33.68 0.91 15.28
C LYS A 258 -33.97 1.70 14.01
N GLY A 259 -33.02 1.80 13.08
CA GLY A 259 -33.21 2.48 11.79
C GLY A 259 -34.10 1.73 10.81
N ARG A 260 -34.42 0.46 11.06
CA ARG A 260 -35.21 -0.38 10.17
C ARG A 260 -36.69 0.01 10.25
N LYS A 261 -37.36 0.03 9.10
CA LYS A 261 -38.80 0.33 8.97
C LYS A 261 -39.55 -0.93 8.55
N PRO A 262 -40.83 -1.08 8.92
CA PRO A 262 -41.66 -2.17 8.39
C PRO A 262 -41.82 -2.03 6.88
N ARG A 263 -42.24 -3.13 6.23
CA ARG A 263 -42.60 -3.11 4.80
C ARG A 263 -43.71 -2.08 4.54
N LYS A 264 -43.77 -1.58 3.31
CA LYS A 264 -44.89 -0.75 2.87
C LYS A 264 -46.06 -1.64 2.46
N ILE A 265 -47.28 -1.22 2.77
CA ILE A 265 -48.50 -1.94 2.40
C ILE A 265 -48.73 -1.78 0.88
N PRO A 266 -49.11 -2.85 0.16
CA PRO A 266 -49.45 -2.75 -1.26
C PRO A 266 -50.56 -1.71 -1.49
N GLY A 267 -50.29 -0.69 -2.31
CA GLY A 267 -51.26 0.36 -2.66
C GLY A 267 -51.29 1.57 -1.72
N SER A 268 -50.43 1.64 -0.69
CA SER A 268 -50.29 2.85 0.14
C SER A 268 -49.30 3.88 -0.42
N GLU A 269 -48.98 3.84 -1.71
CA GLU A 269 -48.14 4.83 -2.37
C GLU A 269 -48.98 6.00 -2.88
N GLU A 270 -49.47 6.83 -1.96
CA GLU A 270 -49.87 8.21 -2.24
C GLU A 270 -49.38 9.11 -1.08
N GLU A 271 -48.73 10.21 -1.47
CA GLU A 271 -48.05 11.29 -0.69
C GLU A 271 -46.55 11.15 -0.40
#